data_AF-A0A1V4ZJK6-F1
#
_entry.id   AF-A0A1V4ZJK6-F1
#
_cell.length_a   1.000
_cell.length_b   1.000
_cell.length_c   1.000
_cell.angle_alpha   90.00
_cell.angle_beta   90.00
_cell.angle_gamma   90.00
#
_symmetry.space_group_name_H-M   'P 1'
#
loop_
_entity.id
_entity.type
_entity.pdbx_description
1 polymer ?
#
loop_
_entity_poly.entity_id
_entity_poly.type
_entity_poly.pdbx_seq_one_letter_code
_entity_poly.pdbx_strand_id
1 'polypeptide(L)'
;MQNGCSIIDDVPGVYLILRCTEEPPVFLETGSGGRFKGIDPNVPLSVLEEKWVEGTEIMYIGKAGTSLRKRIRTYMRFGEGAPAPHKGGRHIWQLADSRELLVCWMLVANTVDPEELEKSMIREFVKKFGKFPFANRRY
;
A
#
# COMPACT_ATOMS: atom_id res chain seq x y z
N MET A 1 -0.08 -1.45 19.54
CA MET A 1 1.20 -2.10 19.14
C MET A 1 2.22 -1.00 18.84
N GLN A 2 3.20 -0.75 19.73
CA GLN A 2 4.12 0.40 19.58
C GLN A 2 5.48 0.05 18.91
N ASN A 3 5.81 -1.23 18.71
CA ASN A 3 7.19 -1.64 18.38
C ASN A 3 7.44 -2.18 16.97
N GLY A 4 6.41 -2.47 16.16
CA GLY A 4 6.62 -3.15 14.86
C GLY A 4 7.39 -2.34 13.82
N CYS A 5 7.24 -1.01 13.79
CA CYS A 5 7.95 -0.17 12.82
C CYS A 5 9.35 0.28 13.28
N SER A 6 9.77 -0.06 14.50
CA SER A 6 11.08 0.37 15.04
C SER A 6 12.26 -0.21 14.26
N ILE A 7 12.08 -1.39 13.66
CA ILE A 7 13.05 -2.08 12.80
C ILE A 7 13.25 -1.40 11.44
N ILE A 8 12.37 -0.48 11.06
CA ILE A 8 12.42 0.20 9.76
C ILE A 8 13.36 1.39 9.87
N ASP A 9 14.22 1.56 8.88
CA ASP A 9 15.14 2.68 8.78
C ASP A 9 14.40 4.03 8.68
N ASP A 10 14.96 5.05 9.34
CA ASP A 10 14.44 6.43 9.32
C ASP A 10 15.05 7.23 8.15
N VAL A 11 14.99 6.66 6.95
CA VAL A 11 15.61 7.19 5.72
C VAL A 11 14.60 7.19 4.56
N PRO A 12 14.88 7.92 3.46
CA PRO A 12 14.06 7.85 2.25
C PRO A 12 14.08 6.46 1.60
N GLY A 13 13.02 6.13 0.86
CA GLY A 13 12.95 4.87 0.12
C GLY A 13 11.59 4.54 -0.45
N VAL A 14 11.46 3.32 -0.94
CA VAL A 14 10.22 2.76 -1.50
C VAL A 14 9.82 1.54 -0.68
N TYR A 15 8.52 1.32 -0.53
CA TYR A 15 7.96 0.15 0.15
C TYR A 15 6.86 -0.49 -0.68
N LEU A 16 6.69 -1.79 -0.50
CA LEU A 16 5.73 -2.62 -1.20
C LEU A 16 4.86 -3.36 -0.18
N ILE A 17 3.61 -3.59 -0.56
CA ILE A 17 2.69 -4.48 0.14
C ILE A 17 2.47 -5.69 -0.72
N LEU A 18 2.77 -6.86 -0.18
CA LEU A 18 2.71 -8.14 -0.90
C LEU A 18 1.63 -9.05 -0.32
N ARG A 19 0.90 -9.73 -1.19
CA ARG A 19 -0.02 -10.82 -0.87
C ARG A 19 0.55 -12.13 -1.44
N CYS A 20 1.25 -12.90 -0.61
CA CYS A 20 1.94 -14.13 -0.99
C CYS A 20 1.03 -15.35 -0.86
N THR A 21 -0.08 -15.35 -1.59
CA THR A 21 -1.00 -16.49 -1.70
C THR A 21 -1.66 -16.49 -3.08
N GLU A 22 -1.95 -17.68 -3.59
CA GLU A 22 -2.66 -17.87 -4.86
C GLU A 22 -4.19 -17.91 -4.67
N GLU A 23 -4.67 -17.97 -3.43
CA GLU A 23 -6.10 -17.97 -3.12
C GLU A 23 -6.78 -16.69 -3.63
N PRO A 24 -7.99 -16.76 -4.22
CA PRO A 24 -8.74 -15.57 -4.59
C PRO A 24 -8.93 -14.58 -3.42
N PRO A 25 -8.91 -13.26 -3.66
CA PRO A 25 -9.13 -12.30 -2.59
C PRO A 25 -10.59 -12.33 -2.14
N VAL A 26 -10.80 -12.17 -0.84
CA VAL A 26 -12.13 -11.87 -0.29
C VAL A 26 -12.17 -10.39 0.06
N PHE A 27 -13.08 -9.66 -0.58
CA PHE A 27 -13.29 -8.24 -0.34
C PHE A 27 -14.39 -7.99 0.70
N LEU A 28 -14.19 -6.96 1.53
CA LEU A 28 -15.10 -6.54 2.59
C LEU A 28 -15.83 -5.25 2.20
N GLU A 29 -17.14 -5.17 2.45
CA GLU A 29 -17.90 -3.92 2.29
C GLU A 29 -17.37 -2.83 3.22
N THR A 30 -17.03 -3.21 4.46
CA THR A 30 -16.43 -2.34 5.46
C THR A 30 -15.05 -2.86 5.82
N GLY A 31 -14.03 -2.17 5.35
CA GLY A 31 -12.64 -2.41 5.70
C GLY A 31 -12.21 -1.74 7.01
N SER A 32 -10.96 -1.98 7.41
CA SER A 32 -10.39 -1.44 8.66
C SER A 32 -9.80 -0.04 8.55
N GLY A 33 -9.79 0.55 7.34
CA GLY A 33 -9.20 1.86 7.10
C GLY A 33 -9.81 2.96 7.97
N GLY A 34 -8.97 3.90 8.42
CA GLY A 34 -9.39 5.01 9.26
C GLY A 34 -10.00 6.20 8.51
N ARG A 35 -10.95 6.88 9.17
CA ARG A 35 -11.62 8.09 8.63
C ARG A 35 -10.76 9.34 8.84
N PHE A 36 -9.80 9.58 7.93
CA PHE A 36 -9.01 10.82 7.96
C PHE A 36 -9.84 12.02 7.46
N LYS A 37 -9.92 13.08 8.27
CA LYS A 37 -10.76 14.28 7.99
C LYS A 37 -12.24 13.94 7.72
N GLY A 38 -12.78 12.93 8.40
CA GLY A 38 -14.18 12.51 8.27
C GLY A 38 -14.52 11.76 6.98
N ILE A 39 -13.54 11.52 6.11
CA ILE A 39 -13.76 10.87 4.81
C ILE A 39 -13.82 9.35 5.00
N ASP A 40 -14.88 8.71 4.49
CA ASP A 40 -14.97 7.25 4.43
C ASP A 40 -13.88 6.67 3.51
N PRO A 41 -13.03 5.75 4.00
CA PRO A 41 -12.00 5.16 3.18
C PRO A 41 -12.50 4.03 2.29
N ASN A 42 -13.67 3.47 2.55
CA ASN A 42 -14.20 2.34 1.79
C ASN A 42 -14.62 2.74 0.35
N VAL A 43 -14.66 1.74 -0.52
CA VAL A 43 -15.23 1.80 -1.87
C VAL A 43 -16.19 0.63 -2.08
N PRO A 44 -17.10 0.72 -3.08
CA PRO A 44 -17.91 -0.42 -3.48
C PRO A 44 -17.06 -1.63 -3.88
N LEU A 45 -17.58 -2.85 -3.66
CA LEU A 45 -16.89 -4.10 -4.01
C LEU A 45 -16.53 -4.17 -5.50
N SER A 46 -17.42 -3.68 -6.38
CA SER A 46 -17.16 -3.62 -7.82
C SER A 46 -15.91 -2.82 -8.20
N VAL A 47 -15.57 -1.78 -7.43
CA VAL A 47 -14.33 -1.02 -7.62
C VAL A 47 -13.11 -1.85 -7.25
N LEU A 48 -13.21 -2.69 -6.22
CA LEU A 48 -12.13 -3.58 -5.80
C LEU A 48 -11.93 -4.71 -6.83
N GLU A 49 -13.02 -5.32 -7.29
CA GLU A 49 -13.02 -6.35 -8.34
C GLU A 49 -12.40 -5.82 -9.64
N GLU A 50 -12.77 -4.62 -10.08
CA GLU A 50 -12.19 -3.99 -11.28
C GLU A 50 -10.67 -3.75 -11.12
N LYS A 51 -10.25 -3.36 -9.91
CA LYS A 51 -8.85 -3.07 -9.58
C LYS A 51 -8.00 -4.31 -9.37
N TRP A 52 -8.61 -5.48 -9.18
CA TRP A 52 -7.87 -6.71 -8.98
C TRP A 52 -7.00 -7.06 -10.21
N VAL A 53 -5.81 -7.58 -9.91
CA VAL A 53 -4.81 -8.01 -10.90
C VAL A 53 -4.35 -9.41 -10.51
N GLU A 54 -4.62 -10.38 -11.37
CA GLU A 54 -4.17 -11.77 -11.18
C GLU A 54 -2.69 -11.95 -11.54
N GLY A 55 -2.06 -12.99 -11.00
CA GLY A 55 -0.68 -13.38 -11.35
C GLY A 55 0.40 -12.46 -10.77
N THR A 56 0.10 -11.73 -9.69
CA THR A 56 1.07 -10.89 -8.99
C THR A 56 0.83 -10.84 -7.49
N GLU A 57 1.92 -10.86 -6.72
CA GLU A 57 1.87 -10.65 -5.28
C GLU A 57 1.86 -9.17 -4.92
N ILE A 58 2.22 -8.26 -5.85
CA ILE A 58 2.39 -6.83 -5.54
C ILE A 58 1.03 -6.13 -5.51
N MET A 59 0.59 -5.77 -4.31
CA MET A 59 -0.71 -5.10 -4.10
C MET A 59 -0.60 -3.58 -4.08
N TYR A 60 0.54 -3.06 -3.61
CA TYR A 60 0.77 -1.62 -3.48
C TYR A 60 2.26 -1.31 -3.54
N ILE A 61 2.60 -0.22 -4.21
CA ILE A 61 3.94 0.39 -4.23
C ILE A 61 3.79 1.81 -3.70
N GLY A 62 4.58 2.18 -2.70
CA GLY A 62 4.53 3.49 -2.09
C GLY A 62 5.92 4.07 -1.86
N LYS A 63 6.04 5.40 -1.97
CA LYS A 63 7.27 6.13 -1.63
C LYS A 63 7.27 6.75 -0.24
N ALA A 64 8.49 6.95 0.28
CA ALA A 64 8.82 7.79 1.42
C ALA A 64 9.96 8.75 1.06
N GLY A 65 9.65 10.05 0.92
CA GLY A 65 10.66 11.06 0.56
C GLY A 65 11.62 11.45 1.69
N THR A 66 11.29 11.10 2.94
CA THR A 66 12.08 11.48 4.13
C THR A 66 12.34 10.30 5.05
N SER A 67 11.29 9.54 5.36
CA SER A 67 11.35 8.48 6.37
C SER A 67 10.39 7.34 6.04
N LEU A 68 10.95 6.19 5.67
CA LEU A 68 10.24 4.92 5.55
C LEU A 68 9.52 4.58 6.85
N ARG A 69 10.21 4.66 7.98
CA ARG A 69 9.62 4.43 9.31
C ARG A 69 8.35 5.23 9.56
N LYS A 70 8.37 6.55 9.36
CA LYS A 70 7.20 7.42 9.59
C LYS A 70 6.10 7.13 8.56
N ARG A 71 6.46 6.89 7.31
CA ARG A 71 5.51 6.63 6.22
C ARG A 71 4.76 5.31 6.42
N ILE A 72 5.49 4.22 6.68
CA ILE A 72 4.92 2.89 6.95
C ILE A 72 4.14 2.91 8.26
N ARG A 73 4.61 3.59 9.31
CA ARG A 73 3.81 3.76 10.53
C ARG A 73 2.48 4.48 10.28
N THR A 74 2.47 5.48 9.39
CA THR A 74 1.25 6.19 8.99
C THR A 74 0.30 5.26 8.24
N TYR A 75 0.83 4.41 7.36
CA TYR A 75 0.09 3.35 6.68
C TYR A 75 -0.55 2.36 7.66
N MET A 76 0.24 1.82 8.60
CA MET A 76 -0.27 0.88 9.62
C MET A 76 -1.36 1.51 10.49
N ARG A 77 -1.13 2.73 11.00
CA ARG A 77 -2.13 3.44 11.80
C ARG A 77 -3.43 3.66 11.04
N PHE A 78 -3.35 3.97 9.74
CA PHE A 78 -4.54 4.09 8.91
C PHE A 78 -5.30 2.75 8.83
N GLY A 79 -4.60 1.63 8.65
CA GLY A 79 -5.22 0.31 8.65
C GLY A 79 -5.78 -0.16 10.00
N GLU A 80 -5.27 0.39 11.09
CA GLU A 80 -5.80 0.20 12.45
C GLU A 80 -7.00 1.12 12.76
N GLY A 81 -7.58 1.78 11.76
CA GLY A 81 -8.74 2.66 11.92
C GLY A 81 -8.42 4.08 12.40
N ALA A 82 -7.15 4.43 12.63
CA ALA A 82 -6.79 5.77 13.09
C ALA A 82 -6.96 6.82 11.97
N PRO A 83 -7.33 8.07 12.30
CA PRO A 83 -7.44 9.16 11.32
C PRO A 83 -6.06 9.62 10.86
N ALA A 84 -5.39 8.83 10.03
CA ALA A 84 -4.04 9.06 9.52
C ALA A 84 -4.06 9.41 8.03
N PRO A 85 -3.15 10.28 7.53
CA PRO A 85 -3.13 10.70 6.13
C PRO A 85 -2.53 9.61 5.21
N HIS A 86 -3.28 8.52 4.96
CA HIS A 86 -2.89 7.45 4.03
C HIS A 86 -4.07 6.93 3.19
N LYS A 87 -4.76 7.83 2.50
CA LYS A 87 -5.82 7.45 1.55
C LYS A 87 -5.28 6.71 0.31
N GLY A 88 -3.97 6.77 0.07
CA GLY A 88 -3.30 6.18 -1.10
C GLY A 88 -3.54 4.69 -1.22
N GLY A 89 -3.20 3.94 -0.17
CA GLY A 89 -3.30 2.48 -0.12
C GLY A 89 -4.62 1.96 0.48
N ARG A 90 -5.71 2.74 0.45
CA ARG A 90 -6.94 2.43 1.20
C ARG A 90 -7.60 1.11 0.81
N HIS A 91 -7.51 0.70 -0.47
CA HIS A 91 -8.13 -0.53 -0.95
C HIS A 91 -7.57 -1.78 -0.26
N ILE A 92 -6.30 -1.74 0.19
CA ILE A 92 -5.70 -2.85 0.95
C ILE A 92 -6.55 -3.21 2.16
N TRP A 93 -7.11 -2.22 2.85
CA TRP A 93 -7.81 -2.43 4.10
C TRP A 93 -9.24 -2.95 3.92
N GLN A 94 -9.70 -3.16 2.69
CA GLN A 94 -10.92 -3.92 2.35
C GLN A 94 -10.62 -5.36 1.92
N LEU A 95 -9.38 -5.84 2.04
CA LEU A 95 -9.06 -7.26 1.95
C LEU A 95 -9.30 -7.95 3.30
N ALA A 96 -9.99 -9.09 3.29
CA ALA A 96 -10.26 -9.87 4.49
C ALA A 96 -8.98 -10.36 5.18
N ASP A 97 -7.95 -10.66 4.38
CA ASP A 97 -6.61 -11.10 4.79
C ASP A 97 -5.61 -9.94 4.88
N SER A 98 -6.07 -8.68 4.94
CA SER A 98 -5.20 -7.50 4.98
C SER A 98 -4.12 -7.50 6.08
N ARG A 99 -4.34 -8.27 7.16
CA ARG A 99 -3.37 -8.43 8.27
C ARG A 99 -2.27 -9.45 8.01
N GLU A 100 -2.40 -10.27 6.98
CA GLU A 100 -1.44 -11.30 6.58
C GLU A 100 -0.46 -10.78 5.52
N LEU A 101 -0.73 -9.59 4.97
CA LEU A 101 0.09 -8.98 3.94
C LEU A 101 1.47 -8.62 4.46
N LEU A 102 2.49 -8.85 3.63
CA LEU A 102 3.87 -8.51 3.93
C LEU A 102 4.15 -7.05 3.57
N VAL A 103 4.89 -6.37 4.44
CA VAL A 103 5.44 -5.04 4.16
C VAL A 103 6.94 -5.19 3.90
N CYS A 104 7.36 -4.93 2.68
CA CYS A 104 8.77 -4.93 2.28
C CYS A 104 9.21 -3.50 1.99
N TRP A 105 10.48 -3.17 2.24
CA TRP A 105 11.03 -1.85 1.91
C TRP A 105 12.43 -1.94 1.35
N MET A 106 12.78 -0.92 0.56
CA MET A 106 14.08 -0.74 -0.04
C MET A 106 14.57 0.67 0.30
N LEU A 107 15.77 0.75 0.84
CA LEU A 107 16.49 2.00 1.05
C LEU A 107 17.00 2.47 -0.31
N VAL A 108 16.91 3.77 -0.57
CA VAL A 108 17.50 4.35 -1.77
C VAL A 108 18.75 5.14 -1.42
N ALA A 109 19.74 5.11 -2.31
CA ALA A 109 20.90 5.99 -2.20
C ALA A 109 20.45 7.46 -2.26
N ASN A 110 21.20 8.35 -1.62
CA ASN A 110 20.88 9.80 -1.57
C ASN A 110 20.78 10.46 -2.96
N THR A 111 21.29 9.82 -4.00
CA THR A 111 21.25 10.28 -5.40
C THR A 111 20.00 9.84 -6.16
N VAL A 112 19.15 8.99 -5.57
CA VAL A 112 17.93 8.46 -6.18
C VAL A 112 16.73 9.13 -5.54
N ASP A 113 15.88 9.76 -6.35
CA ASP A 113 14.59 10.26 -5.89
C ASP A 113 13.61 9.09 -5.68
N PRO A 114 13.12 8.85 -4.45
CA PRO A 114 12.11 7.82 -4.18
C PRO A 114 10.83 7.96 -5.02
N GLU A 115 10.47 9.19 -5.42
CA GLU A 115 9.31 9.43 -6.26
C GLU A 115 9.49 8.91 -7.68
N GLU A 116 10.61 9.24 -8.32
CA GLU A 116 10.88 8.75 -9.66
C GLU A 116 11.11 7.24 -9.67
N LEU A 117 11.69 6.67 -8.61
CA LEU A 117 11.79 5.22 -8.46
C LEU A 117 10.41 4.55 -8.34
N GLU A 118 9.54 5.05 -7.47
CA GLU A 118 8.17 4.53 -7.32
C GLU A 118 7.40 4.61 -8.65
N LYS A 119 7.44 5.76 -9.33
CA LYS A 119 6.81 5.94 -10.65
C LYS A 119 7.34 4.94 -11.65
N SER A 120 8.66 4.73 -11.70
CA SER A 120 9.30 3.74 -12.57
C SER A 120 8.79 2.33 -12.30
N MET A 121 8.75 1.92 -11.03
CA MET A 121 8.25 0.59 -10.63
C MET A 121 6.77 0.40 -10.99
N ILE A 122 5.94 1.43 -10.79
CA ILE A 122 4.53 1.40 -11.18
C ILE A 122 4.38 1.31 -12.70
N ARG A 123 5.19 2.05 -13.48
CA ARG A 123 5.18 1.97 -14.96
C ARG A 123 5.55 0.58 -15.45
N GLU A 124 6.58 -0.04 -14.89
CA GLU A 124 6.96 -1.42 -15.25
C GLU A 124 5.86 -2.43 -14.87
N PHE A 125 5.20 -2.25 -13.72
CA PHE A 125 4.04 -3.06 -13.37
C PHE A 125 2.91 -2.89 -14.39
N VAL A 126 2.53 -1.65 -14.73
CA VAL A 126 1.48 -1.38 -15.72
C VAL A 126 1.84 -1.94 -17.09
N LYS A 127 3.10 -1.83 -17.51
CA LYS A 127 3.59 -2.41 -18.76
C LYS A 127 3.43 -3.92 -18.80
N LYS A 128 3.63 -4.60 -17.67
CA LYS A 128 3.50 -6.07 -17.56
C LYS A 128 2.04 -6.54 -17.44
N PHE A 129 1.21 -5.85 -16.65
CA PHE A 129 -0.12 -6.33 -16.27
C PHE A 129 -1.29 -5.53 -16.88
N GLY A 130 -1.02 -4.43 -17.58
CA GLY A 130 -2.04 -3.55 -18.19
C GLY A 130 -2.86 -2.73 -17.19
N LYS A 131 -2.66 -2.93 -15.88
CA LYS A 131 -3.35 -2.24 -14.77
C LYS A 131 -2.34 -1.74 -13.74
N PHE A 132 -2.74 -0.79 -12.91
CA PHE A 132 -1.98 -0.41 -11.71
C PHE A 132 -1.98 -1.56 -10.68
N PRO A 133 -0.98 -1.63 -9.77
CA PRO A 133 -1.12 -2.47 -8.58
C PRO A 133 -2.44 -2.15 -7.86
N PHE A 134 -3.05 -3.18 -7.27
CA PHE A 134 -4.42 -3.14 -6.73
C PHE A 134 -4.81 -1.84 -5.99
N ALA A 135 -3.94 -1.36 -5.10
CA ALA A 135 -4.20 -0.16 -4.30
C ALA A 135 -3.61 1.14 -4.89
N ASN A 136 -2.75 1.06 -5.91
CA ASN A 136 -2.26 2.25 -6.62
C ASN A 136 -3.36 2.82 -7.54
N ARG A 137 -3.39 4.15 -7.65
CA ARG A 137 -4.43 4.87 -8.42
C ARG A 137 -3.87 5.78 -9.52
N ARG A 138 -2.57 6.01 -9.48
CA ARG A 138 -1.80 6.86 -10.40
C ARG A 138 -0.31 6.55 -10.20
N TYR A 139 0.50 7.09 -11.11
CA TYR A 139 1.94 7.27 -10.94
C TYR A 139 2.25 8.29 -9.85
#